data_AF-A0A292GRR4-F1
#
_entry.id   AF-A0A292GRR4-F1
#
_cell.length_a   1.000
_cell.length_b   1.000
_cell.length_c   1.000
_cell.angle_alpha   90.00
_cell.angle_beta   90.00
_cell.angle_gamma   90.00
#
_symmetry.space_group_name_H-M   'P 1'
#
loop_
_entity.id
_entity.type
_entity.pdbx_description
1 polymer ?
#
loop_
_entity_poly.entity_id
_entity_poly.type
_entity_poly.pdbx_seq_one_letter_code
_entity_poly.pdbx_strand_id
1 'polypeptide(L)'
;MGYSDLDPAVHERRPWNAGQNVGPKRPLKPRDIWAIRFYLDEHKRLRDRALFDLALDSKLHGCDLVKIKIGDITSGGSIHNRSTVIQQKTGRPVPFEIMTEARKSLATWLERRRGTVLDFTFAGKAWRCDPCRPCPVRRGSACACCQCHRP
;
A
#
# COMPACT_ATOMS: atom_id res chain seq x y z
N MET A 1 17.06 -10.42 0.94
CA MET A 1 17.93 -10.86 2.05
C MET A 1 17.09 -10.80 3.31
N GLY A 2 16.56 -11.95 3.73
CA GLY A 2 15.78 -12.05 4.97
C GLY A 2 16.76 -12.19 6.13
N TYR A 3 16.62 -11.33 7.13
CA TYR A 3 17.38 -11.44 8.37
C TYR A 3 16.71 -12.55 9.20
N SER A 4 17.47 -13.60 9.51
CA SER A 4 17.07 -14.63 10.47
C SER A 4 17.10 -14.06 11.88
N ASP A 5 16.14 -14.44 12.73
CA ASP A 5 16.01 -14.01 14.14
C ASP A 5 17.22 -14.35 15.05
N LEU A 6 18.25 -15.01 14.51
CA LEU A 6 19.49 -15.38 15.18
C LEU A 6 20.67 -14.42 14.88
N ASP A 7 20.45 -13.33 14.14
CA ASP A 7 21.48 -12.34 13.86
C ASP A 7 21.58 -11.33 15.05
N PRO A 8 22.68 -11.31 15.82
CA PRO A 8 22.85 -10.42 16.97
C PRO A 8 22.82 -8.93 16.57
N ALA A 9 23.07 -8.59 15.30
CA ALA A 9 23.01 -7.21 14.81
C ALA A 9 21.58 -6.63 14.74
N VAL A 10 20.54 -7.48 14.79
CA VAL A 10 19.13 -7.04 14.86
C VAL A 10 18.79 -6.57 16.28
N HIS A 11 19.40 -7.16 17.30
CA HIS A 11 19.17 -6.86 18.72
C HIS A 11 19.90 -5.57 19.18
N GLU A 12 20.88 -5.09 18.42
CA GLU A 12 21.63 -3.86 18.74
C GLU A 12 20.99 -2.58 18.18
N ARG A 13 20.00 -2.68 17.29
CA ARG A 13 19.31 -1.51 16.77
C ARG A 13 18.31 -0.99 17.79
N ARG A 14 18.82 -0.17 18.71
CA ARG A 14 17.95 0.62 19.58
C ARG A 14 16.96 1.40 18.72
N PRO A 15 15.65 1.32 19.00
CA PRO A 15 14.68 2.12 18.28
C PRO A 15 15.03 3.60 18.45
N TRP A 16 14.74 4.43 17.45
CA TRP A 16 15.13 5.85 17.42
C TRP A 16 14.64 6.65 18.64
N ASN A 17 13.61 6.13 19.32
CA ASN A 17 12.98 6.68 20.51
C ASN A 17 13.31 5.91 21.80
N ALA A 18 14.32 5.03 21.81
CA ALA A 18 14.69 4.28 23.01
C ALA A 18 15.04 5.22 24.18
N GLY A 19 14.33 5.08 25.29
CA GLY A 19 14.52 5.94 26.49
C GLY A 19 13.89 7.33 26.39
N GLN A 20 13.19 7.65 25.29
CA GLN A 20 12.45 8.91 25.14
C GLN A 20 10.95 8.66 25.28
N ASN A 21 10.29 9.35 26.21
CA ASN A 21 8.83 9.39 26.25
C ASN A 21 8.35 10.26 25.08
N VAL A 22 8.02 9.62 23.96
CA VAL A 22 7.48 10.32 22.80
C VAL A 22 6.05 10.72 23.14
N GLY A 23 5.86 12.00 23.45
CA GLY A 23 4.54 12.58 23.66
C GLY A 23 3.64 12.42 22.43
N PRO A 24 2.35 12.80 22.54
CA PRO A 24 1.41 12.66 21.44
C PRO A 24 1.94 13.31 20.15
N LYS A 25 1.89 12.57 19.05
CA LYS A 25 2.32 13.08 17.74
C LYS A 25 1.40 14.22 17.33
N ARG A 26 1.98 15.38 17.00
CA ARG A 26 1.20 16.55 16.55
C ARG A 26 0.49 16.23 15.22
N PRO A 27 -0.73 16.74 15.01
CA PRO A 27 -1.42 16.63 13.72
C PRO A 27 -0.60 17.26 12.58
N LEU A 28 -0.75 16.73 11.37
CA LEU A 28 -0.15 17.32 10.17
C LEU A 28 -0.80 18.68 9.87
N LYS A 29 0.00 19.71 9.65
CA LYS A 29 -0.51 21.02 9.22
C LYS A 29 -0.75 21.01 7.71
N PRO A 30 -1.64 21.87 7.18
CA PRO A 30 -1.84 22.01 5.73
C PRO A 30 -0.54 22.30 4.95
N ARG A 31 0.37 23.09 5.55
CA ARG A 31 1.71 23.35 5.00
C ARG A 31 2.56 22.07 4.86
N ASP A 32 2.50 21.19 5.85
CA ASP A 32 3.25 19.93 5.84
C ASP A 32 2.68 18.97 4.78
N ILE A 33 1.35 18.92 4.66
CA ILE A 33 0.65 18.15 3.61
C ILE A 33 1.09 18.65 2.23
N TRP A 34 1.12 19.97 2.02
CA TRP A 34 1.58 20.56 0.77
C TRP A 34 3.05 20.22 0.49
N ALA A 35 3.92 20.30 1.48
CA ALA A 35 5.34 19.97 1.32
C ALA A 35 5.55 18.49 0.95
N ILE A 36 4.80 17.57 1.57
CA ILE A 36 4.85 16.14 1.23
C ILE A 36 4.33 15.91 -0.19
N ARG A 37 3.23 16.54 -0.56
CA ARG A 37 2.65 16.50 -1.91
C ARG A 37 3.66 16.95 -2.96
N PHE A 38 4.24 18.12 -2.76
CA PHE A 38 5.27 18.69 -3.63
C PHE A 38 6.47 17.75 -3.78
N TYR A 39 6.99 17.22 -2.67
CA TYR A 39 8.10 16.27 -2.69
C TYR A 39 7.78 15.01 -3.51
N LEU A 40 6.57 14.45 -3.36
CA LEU A 40 6.17 13.24 -4.09
C LEU A 40 6.01 13.50 -5.60
N ASP A 41 5.53 14.68 -5.97
CA ASP A 41 5.37 15.10 -7.36
C ASP A 41 6.73 15.32 -8.03
N GLU A 42 7.64 16.04 -7.35
CA GLU A 42 8.99 16.33 -7.81
C GLU A 42 9.79 15.03 -8.08
N HIS A 43 9.70 14.07 -7.17
CA HIS A 43 10.33 12.76 -7.32
C HIS A 43 9.55 11.78 -8.22
N LYS A 44 8.47 12.22 -8.87
CA LYS A 44 7.62 11.41 -9.78
C LYS A 44 7.13 10.10 -9.15
N ARG A 45 6.90 10.09 -7.83
CA ARG A 45 6.47 8.92 -7.06
C ARG A 45 4.96 8.76 -7.09
N LEU A 46 4.40 8.53 -8.29
CA LEU A 46 2.95 8.47 -8.56
C LEU A 46 2.20 7.51 -7.62
N ARG A 47 2.77 6.34 -7.35
CA ARG A 47 2.21 5.35 -6.42
C ARG A 47 2.01 5.94 -5.02
N ASP A 48 3.07 6.55 -4.51
CA ASP A 48 3.11 7.02 -3.13
C ASP A 48 2.29 8.30 -3.00
N ARG A 49 2.19 9.09 -4.08
CA ARG A 49 1.27 10.23 -4.17
C ARG A 49 -0.19 9.79 -4.08
N ALA A 50 -0.60 8.82 -4.89
CA ALA A 50 -1.96 8.28 -4.87
C ALA A 50 -2.30 7.61 -3.51
N LEU A 51 -1.33 6.89 -2.92
CA LEU A 51 -1.48 6.29 -1.60
C LEU A 51 -1.65 7.37 -0.51
N PHE A 52 -0.86 8.44 -0.57
CA PHE A 52 -0.91 9.52 0.40
C PHE A 52 -2.24 10.29 0.35
N ASP A 53 -2.68 10.67 -0.85
CA ASP A 53 -3.96 11.38 -1.01
C ASP A 53 -5.15 10.50 -0.54
N LEU A 54 -5.15 9.20 -0.90
CA LEU A 54 -6.19 8.28 -0.43
C LEU A 54 -6.15 8.06 1.09
N ALA A 55 -4.97 8.03 1.70
CA ALA A 55 -4.82 7.88 3.15
C ALA A 55 -5.38 9.08 3.92
N LEU A 56 -5.17 10.30 3.40
CA LEU A 56 -5.71 11.53 3.99
C LEU A 56 -7.24 11.55 3.95
N ASP A 57 -7.83 11.14 2.84
CA ASP A 57 -9.28 11.17 2.64
C ASP A 57 -10.01 10.06 3.42
N SER A 58 -9.51 8.82 3.30
CA SER A 58 -10.19 7.63 3.83
C SER A 58 -10.05 7.47 5.34
N LYS A 59 -8.99 8.05 5.94
CA LYS A 59 -8.63 7.88 7.36
C LYS A 59 -8.56 6.40 7.80
N LEU A 60 -8.28 5.51 6.85
CA LEU A 60 -8.17 4.07 7.11
C LEU A 60 -6.84 3.75 7.77
N HIS A 61 -6.79 2.62 8.49
CA HIS A 61 -5.52 2.06 8.95
C HIS A 61 -4.66 1.66 7.74
N GLY A 62 -3.34 1.81 7.87
CA GLY A 62 -2.42 1.48 6.77
C GLY A 62 -2.53 0.04 6.28
N CYS A 63 -2.89 -0.91 7.16
CA CYS A 63 -3.12 -2.30 6.80
C CYS A 63 -4.38 -2.51 5.95
N ASP A 64 -5.40 -1.66 6.10
CA ASP A 64 -6.64 -1.71 5.32
C ASP A 64 -6.42 -1.05 3.95
N LEU A 65 -5.67 0.06 3.93
CA LEU A 65 -5.35 0.81 2.72
C LEU A 65 -4.64 -0.03 1.65
N VAL A 66 -3.72 -0.92 2.07
CA VAL A 66 -2.98 -1.80 1.14
C VAL A 66 -3.82 -2.97 0.60
N LYS A 67 -4.95 -3.29 1.23
CA LYS A 67 -5.84 -4.38 0.83
C LYS A 67 -7.01 -3.91 -0.05
N ILE A 68 -7.14 -2.61 -0.30
CA ILE A 68 -8.17 -2.08 -1.20
C ILE A 68 -7.94 -2.62 -2.60
N LYS A 69 -9.01 -3.11 -3.24
CA LYS A 69 -8.97 -3.60 -4.62
C LYS A 69 -9.31 -2.49 -5.60
N ILE A 70 -8.91 -2.69 -6.85
CA ILE A 70 -9.24 -1.77 -7.95
C ILE A 70 -10.77 -1.68 -8.11
N GLY A 71 -11.48 -2.81 -8.04
CA GLY A 71 -12.94 -2.84 -8.12
C GLY A 71 -13.69 -2.11 -6.99
N ASP A 72 -13.03 -1.87 -5.85
CA ASP A 72 -13.63 -1.10 -4.75
C ASP A 72 -13.58 0.42 -5.02
N ILE A 73 -12.67 0.86 -5.90
CA ILE A 73 -12.38 2.27 -6.18
C ILE A 73 -12.92 2.70 -7.55
N THR A 74 -12.85 1.84 -8.56
CA THR A 74 -13.27 2.16 -9.92
C THR A 74 -14.27 1.15 -10.47
N SER A 75 -15.23 1.67 -11.23
CA SER A 75 -16.17 0.89 -12.03
C SER A 75 -16.30 1.53 -13.41
N GLY A 76 -16.20 0.72 -14.46
CA GLY A 76 -16.34 1.17 -15.86
C GLY A 76 -15.35 2.27 -16.27
N GLY A 77 -14.16 2.34 -15.66
CA GLY A 77 -13.14 3.35 -15.96
C GLY A 77 -13.32 4.69 -15.22
N SER A 78 -14.41 4.87 -14.46
CA SER A 78 -14.60 6.03 -13.58
C SER A 78 -14.25 5.69 -12.14
N ILE A 79 -13.66 6.63 -11.41
CA ILE A 79 -13.40 6.48 -9.96
C ILE A 79 -14.63 6.93 -9.18
N HIS A 80 -15.06 6.13 -8.21
CA HIS A 80 -16.20 6.43 -7.36
C HIS A 80 -15.95 7.68 -6.49
N ASN A 81 -17.00 8.47 -6.27
CA ASN A 81 -16.95 9.54 -5.26
C ASN A 81 -16.93 8.97 -3.85
N ARG A 82 -17.50 7.78 -3.65
CA ARG A 82 -17.58 7.09 -2.37
C ARG A 82 -17.20 5.63 -2.55
N SER A 83 -16.29 5.14 -1.74
CA SER A 83 -15.87 3.73 -1.72
C SER A 83 -16.15 3.13 -0.34
N THR A 84 -16.23 1.80 -0.27
CA THR A 84 -16.48 1.07 0.99
C THR A 84 -15.40 0.04 1.19
N VAL A 85 -14.76 0.03 2.36
CA VAL A 85 -13.73 -0.95 2.71
C VAL A 85 -14.12 -1.63 4.02
N ILE A 86 -13.95 -2.95 4.07
CA ILE A 86 -14.15 -3.72 5.30
C ILE A 86 -12.90 -3.56 6.16
N GLN A 87 -13.04 -2.92 7.32
CA GLN A 87 -11.93 -2.76 8.26
C GLN A 87 -11.56 -4.11 8.89
N GLN A 88 -10.29 -4.48 8.88
CA GLN A 88 -9.84 -5.77 9.43
C GLN A 88 -10.10 -5.89 10.94
N LYS A 89 -9.91 -4.80 11.67
CA LYS A 89 -10.03 -4.81 13.13
C LYS A 89 -11.47 -5.06 13.59
N THR A 90 -12.43 -4.50 12.87
CA THR A 90 -13.85 -4.49 13.27
C THR A 90 -14.70 -5.42 12.43
N GLY A 91 -14.22 -5.86 11.27
CA GLY A 91 -14.99 -6.63 10.29
C GLY A 91 -16.15 -5.85 9.67
N ARG A 92 -16.25 -4.55 9.92
CA ARG A 92 -17.38 -3.72 9.48
C ARG A 92 -17.06 -2.97 8.19
N PRO A 93 -18.02 -2.85 7.25
CA PRO A 93 -17.87 -2.00 6.09
C PRO A 93 -17.87 -0.53 6.53
N VAL A 94 -16.81 0.19 6.19
CA VAL A 94 -16.68 1.63 6.44
C VAL A 94 -16.66 2.36 5.11
N PRO A 95 -17.70 3.14 4.79
CA PRO A 95 -17.70 3.96 3.60
C PRO A 95 -16.89 5.24 3.84
N PHE A 96 -16.13 5.66 2.82
CA PHE A 96 -15.38 6.91 2.84
C PHE A 96 -15.51 7.64 1.49
N GLU A 97 -15.30 8.95 1.53
CA GLU A 97 -15.35 9.81 0.37
C GLU A 97 -13.96 9.95 -0.27
N ILE A 98 -13.91 9.97 -1.60
CA ILE A 98 -12.68 10.17 -2.37
C ILE A 98 -12.71 11.57 -2.95
N MET A 99 -11.82 12.45 -2.45
CA MET A 99 -11.79 13.85 -2.87
C MET A 99 -11.29 13.97 -4.31
N THR A 100 -11.60 15.10 -4.96
CA THR A 100 -11.21 15.38 -6.35
C THR A 100 -9.70 15.23 -6.60
N GLU A 101 -8.86 15.66 -5.64
CA GLU A 101 -7.40 15.54 -5.78
C GLU A 101 -6.94 14.08 -5.71
N ALA A 102 -7.50 13.28 -4.79
CA ALA A 102 -7.22 11.84 -4.73
C ALA A 102 -7.70 11.11 -5.98
N ARG A 103 -8.85 11.49 -6.56
CA ARG A 103 -9.33 10.92 -7.83
C ARG A 103 -8.35 11.15 -8.97
N LYS A 104 -7.78 12.36 -9.10
CA LYS A 104 -6.76 12.67 -10.12
C LYS A 104 -5.50 11.84 -9.94
N SER A 105 -4.97 11.78 -8.71
CA SER A 105 -3.74 11.03 -8.43
C SER A 105 -3.95 9.51 -8.57
N LEU A 106 -5.13 8.99 -8.19
CA LEU A 106 -5.52 7.60 -8.41
C LEU A 106 -5.70 7.26 -9.88
N ALA A 107 -6.33 8.12 -10.68
CA ALA A 107 -6.48 7.90 -12.13
C ALA A 107 -5.10 7.77 -12.80
N THR A 108 -4.21 8.73 -12.52
CA THR A 108 -2.83 8.74 -13.04
C THR A 108 -2.06 7.49 -12.61
N TRP A 109 -2.28 7.01 -11.39
CA TRP A 109 -1.67 5.77 -10.89
C TRP A 109 -2.22 4.52 -11.57
N LEU A 110 -3.54 4.41 -11.72
CA LEU A 110 -4.21 3.25 -12.30
C LEU A 110 -3.90 3.11 -13.80
N GLU A 111 -3.80 4.22 -14.53
CA GLU A 111 -3.35 4.25 -15.93
C GLU A 111 -1.97 3.62 -16.11
N ARG A 112 -1.04 3.95 -15.20
CA ARG A 112 0.33 3.40 -15.23
C ARG A 112 0.41 1.97 -14.73
N ARG A 113 -0.34 1.65 -13.67
CA ARG A 113 -0.30 0.33 -13.03
C ARG A 113 -0.88 -0.74 -13.95
N ARG A 114 -2.06 -0.44 -14.52
CA ARG A 114 -2.95 -1.41 -15.18
C ARG A 114 -3.32 -2.58 -14.24
N GLY A 115 -4.43 -3.25 -14.52
CA GLY A 115 -4.85 -4.38 -13.69
C GLY A 115 -6.32 -4.70 -13.85
N THR A 116 -6.71 -5.81 -13.24
CA THR A 116 -8.09 -6.28 -13.18
C THR A 116 -8.77 -5.78 -11.90
N VAL A 117 -10.10 -5.82 -11.87
CA VAL A 117 -10.90 -5.40 -10.70
C VAL A 117 -10.59 -6.18 -9.42
N LEU A 118 -10.06 -7.40 -9.55
CA LEU A 118 -9.71 -8.26 -8.43
C LEU A 118 -8.33 -7.93 -7.83
N ASP A 119 -7.49 -7.20 -8.58
CA ASP A 119 -6.16 -6.85 -8.13
C ASP A 119 -6.19 -5.77 -7.06
N PHE A 120 -5.22 -5.81 -6.17
CA PHE A 120 -5.02 -4.75 -5.18
C PHE A 120 -4.66 -3.43 -5.87
N THR A 121 -5.10 -2.30 -5.32
CA THR A 121 -4.75 -0.96 -5.82
C THR A 121 -3.29 -0.63 -5.56
N PHE A 122 -2.69 -1.16 -4.48
CA PHE A 122 -1.31 -0.91 -4.08
C PHE A 122 -0.55 -2.21 -3.76
N ALA A 123 -0.02 -2.90 -4.78
CA ALA A 123 0.77 -4.12 -4.58
C ALA A 123 2.16 -3.78 -4.04
N GLY A 124 2.69 -4.57 -3.13
CA GLY A 124 4.09 -4.45 -2.68
C GLY A 124 5.07 -4.53 -3.86
N LYS A 125 6.27 -3.94 -3.71
CA LYS A 125 7.35 -4.02 -4.72
C LYS A 125 7.88 -5.45 -4.96
N ALA A 126 7.39 -6.43 -4.19
CA ALA A 126 7.79 -7.84 -4.23
C ALA A 126 7.10 -8.68 -5.33
N TRP A 127 6.23 -8.08 -6.15
CA TRP A 127 5.58 -8.76 -7.29
C TRP A 127 6.14 -8.32 -8.64
N ARG A 128 7.42 -7.93 -8.69
CA ARG A 128 8.18 -8.31 -9.88
C ARG A 128 8.49 -9.79 -9.70
N CYS A 129 8.00 -10.63 -10.61
CA CYS A 129 8.71 -11.86 -10.91
C CYS A 129 10.13 -11.44 -11.29
N ASP A 130 11.04 -11.43 -10.32
CA ASP A 130 12.45 -11.59 -10.64
C ASP A 130 12.54 -12.90 -11.43
N PRO A 131 13.21 -12.93 -12.59
CA PRO A 131 13.46 -14.18 -13.29
C PRO A 131 14.16 -15.12 -12.30
N CYS A 132 13.46 -16.20 -11.95
CA CYS A 132 13.91 -17.38 -11.22
C CYS A 132 15.12 -17.15 -10.30
N ARG A 133 14.89 -16.75 -9.04
CA ARG A 133 15.79 -17.24 -7.98
C ARG A 133 15.49 -18.73 -7.79
N PRO A 134 16.49 -19.63 -7.86
CA PRO A 134 16.26 -21.04 -7.60
C PRO A 134 15.79 -21.20 -6.15
N CYS A 135 14.61 -21.81 -5.99
CA CYS A 135 14.07 -22.14 -4.68
C CYS A 135 14.98 -23.18 -4.00
N PRO A 136 15.38 -22.99 -2.73
CA PRO A 136 15.97 -24.06 -1.96
C PRO A 136 14.86 -25.07 -1.66
N VAL A 137 14.87 -26.19 -2.37
CA VAL A 137 13.97 -27.32 -2.16
C VAL A 137 14.10 -27.78 -0.69
N ARG A 138 13.14 -27.43 0.17
CA ARG A 138 12.82 -28.24 1.34
C ARG A 138 11.72 -29.20 0.92
N ARG A 139 12.04 -30.50 1.00
CA ARG A 139 11.12 -31.61 0.77
C ARG A 139 9.87 -31.41 1.63
N GLY A 140 8.69 -31.45 1.01
CA GLY A 140 7.46 -31.83 1.73
C GLY A 140 6.30 -30.85 1.80
N SER A 141 6.28 -29.71 1.08
CA SER A 141 5.03 -28.95 0.92
C SER A 141 4.88 -28.38 -0.48
N ALA A 142 3.72 -28.66 -1.10
CA ALA A 142 3.39 -28.16 -2.43
C ALA A 142 3.24 -26.63 -2.40
N CYS A 143 4.04 -25.93 -3.21
CA CYS A 143 3.87 -24.51 -3.46
C CYS A 143 2.61 -24.29 -4.31
N ALA A 144 1.57 -23.71 -3.72
CA ALA A 144 0.33 -23.31 -4.41
C ALA A 144 0.47 -22.04 -5.30
N CYS A 145 1.68 -21.71 -5.77
CA CYS A 145 1.97 -20.42 -6.40
C CYS A 145 2.11 -20.45 -7.93
N CYS A 146 1.87 -21.57 -8.61
CA CYS A 146 2.04 -21.65 -10.06
C CYS A 146 0.83 -22.30 -10.73
N GLN A 147 -0.26 -21.55 -10.88
CA GLN A 147 -1.17 -21.77 -12.00
C GLN A 147 -0.64 -20.96 -13.19
N CYS A 148 0.41 -21.48 -13.83
CA CYS A 148 0.77 -21.08 -15.17
C CYS A 148 -0.06 -21.92 -16.14
N HIS A 149 -1.18 -21.38 -16.61
CA HIS A 149 -1.82 -21.89 -17.82
C HIS A 149 -0.82 -21.73 -18.99
N ARG A 150 -0.45 -22.83 -19.63
CA ARG A 150 0.12 -22.86 -20.99
C ARG A 150 -0.91 -23.48 -21.92
N PRO A 151 -1.04 -23.04 -23.19
CA PRO A 151 -1.36 -23.96 -24.28
C PRO A 151 -0.18 -24.89 -24.58
#